data_AF-Q7MR18-F1
#
_entry.id   AF-Q7MR18-F1
#
_cell.length_a   1.000
_cell.length_b   1.000
_cell.length_c   1.000
_cell.angle_alpha   90.00
_cell.angle_beta   90.00
_cell.angle_gamma   90.00
#
_symmetry.space_group_name_H-M   'P 1'
#
loop_
_entity.id
_entity.type
_entity.pdbx_description
1 polymer ?
#
loop_
_entity_poly.entity_id
_entity_poly.type
_entity_poly.pdbx_seq_one_letter_code
_entity_poly.pdbx_strand_id
1 'polypeptide(L)'
;MIPYRFMKFFNGRSLHDLHTKIILLAALLLSLLLLLIALSEYPSLSEQGKEETLRFLLNSFVMGALLLFGVWILLRFITYRLQDELVKFLRLFQKALTQKARINPKEVRFLETKALAREANTLIATLQELNEELEGRVQEKTESLKKRNQELKEMVLSQDRFLKNAIHDIYTPLSVIYANTDLLELKIGDNPHLHKIEAAAKSLHNIYSDLSYLIKKERESFVKERVDLCEFIRARVDYFREIAEGNRLTFSLELEGGNLHLF
;
A
#
# COMPACT_ATOMS: atom_id res chain seq x y z
N MET A 1 17.94 -3.49 -3.10
CA MET A 1 18.48 -4.87 -3.18
C MET A 1 18.16 -5.50 -4.54
N ILE A 2 18.56 -4.87 -5.65
CA ILE A 2 18.36 -5.35 -7.03
C ILE A 2 19.68 -5.75 -7.78
N PRO A 3 20.92 -5.60 -7.25
CA PRO A 3 22.10 -5.72 -8.12
C PRO A 3 22.51 -7.16 -8.46
N TYR A 4 22.12 -8.17 -7.69
CA TYR A 4 22.62 -9.53 -7.89
C TYR A 4 21.93 -10.32 -9.02
N ARG A 5 20.65 -10.02 -9.30
CA ARG A 5 19.85 -10.79 -10.26
C ARG A 5 20.09 -10.36 -11.71
N PHE A 6 20.41 -9.09 -11.94
CA PHE A 6 20.76 -8.55 -13.27
C PHE A 6 22.16 -9.00 -13.74
N MET A 7 23.11 -9.15 -12.82
CA MET A 7 24.45 -9.64 -13.15
C MET A 7 24.45 -11.12 -13.58
N LYS A 8 23.50 -11.91 -13.07
CA LYS A 8 23.31 -13.32 -13.44
C LYS A 8 22.74 -13.51 -14.86
N PHE A 9 21.98 -12.53 -15.37
CA PHE A 9 21.45 -12.55 -16.74
C PHE A 9 22.57 -12.40 -17.80
N PHE A 10 23.59 -11.58 -17.50
CA PHE A 10 24.82 -11.49 -18.30
C PHE A 10 25.80 -12.66 -18.09
N ASN A 11 25.54 -13.52 -17.10
CA ASN A 11 26.33 -14.72 -16.84
C ASN A 11 25.93 -15.90 -17.74
N GLY A 12 25.04 -15.68 -18.72
CA GLY A 12 24.77 -16.54 -19.87
C GLY A 12 25.98 -16.79 -20.79
N ARG A 13 27.20 -16.41 -20.36
CA ARG A 13 28.47 -16.83 -20.97
C ARG A 13 28.49 -18.34 -21.19
N SER A 14 27.98 -19.14 -20.24
CA SER A 14 27.97 -20.60 -20.40
C SER A 14 27.11 -21.07 -21.58
N LEU A 15 25.94 -20.48 -21.82
CA LEU A 15 25.01 -20.96 -22.85
C LEU A 15 25.37 -20.41 -24.23
N HIS A 16 25.75 -19.14 -24.32
CA HIS A 16 26.20 -18.53 -25.57
C HIS A 16 27.54 -19.09 -26.04
N ASP A 17 28.50 -19.31 -25.12
CA ASP A 17 29.78 -19.96 -25.41
C ASP A 17 29.59 -21.42 -25.80
N LEU A 18 28.61 -22.12 -25.21
CA LEU A 18 28.20 -23.46 -25.63
C LEU A 18 27.62 -23.45 -27.04
N HIS A 19 26.70 -22.53 -27.37
CA HIS A 19 26.16 -22.40 -28.72
C HIS A 19 27.23 -22.03 -29.77
N THR A 20 28.17 -21.13 -29.44
CA THR A 20 29.27 -20.80 -30.36
C THR A 20 30.23 -21.97 -30.54
N LYS A 21 30.54 -22.71 -29.47
CA LYS A 21 31.32 -23.94 -29.55
C LYS A 21 30.61 -25.02 -30.36
N ILE A 22 29.29 -25.19 -30.21
CA ILE A 22 28.49 -26.13 -30.99
C ILE A 22 28.48 -25.75 -32.47
N ILE A 23 28.30 -24.47 -32.81
CA ILE A 23 28.29 -24.00 -34.20
C ILE A 23 29.67 -24.19 -34.85
N LEU A 24 30.76 -23.90 -34.13
CA LEU A 24 32.12 -24.18 -34.61
C LEU A 24 32.39 -25.67 -34.78
N LEU A 25 31.96 -26.49 -33.81
CA LEU A 25 32.10 -27.94 -33.88
C LEU A 25 31.30 -28.52 -35.05
N ALA A 26 30.07 -28.02 -35.27
CA ALA A 26 29.21 -28.41 -36.39
C ALA A 26 29.79 -27.98 -37.74
N ALA A 27 30.35 -26.76 -37.85
CA ALA A 27 31.01 -26.30 -39.05
C ALA A 27 32.27 -27.12 -39.37
N LEU A 28 33.04 -27.49 -38.35
CA LEU A 28 34.24 -28.34 -38.47
C LEU A 28 33.90 -29.80 -38.80
N LEU A 29 32.82 -30.33 -38.23
CA LEU A 29 32.28 -31.66 -38.58
C LEU A 29 31.74 -31.69 -40.00
N LEU A 30 31.05 -30.64 -40.44
CA LEU A 30 30.53 -30.52 -41.80
C LEU A 30 31.66 -30.42 -42.83
N SER A 31 32.70 -29.64 -42.52
CA SER A 31 33.88 -29.58 -43.40
C SER A 31 34.65 -30.90 -43.42
N LEU A 32 34.69 -31.64 -42.30
CA LEU A 32 35.33 -32.97 -42.22
C LEU A 32 34.52 -34.01 -43.00
N LEU A 33 33.19 -33.93 -42.94
CA LEU A 33 32.28 -34.78 -43.71
C LEU A 33 32.46 -34.55 -45.21
N LEU A 34 32.56 -33.30 -45.66
CA LEU A 34 32.84 -32.96 -47.06
C LEU A 34 34.20 -33.51 -47.53
N LEU A 35 35.22 -33.47 -46.68
CA LEU A 35 36.53 -34.07 -46.95
C LEU A 35 36.43 -35.61 -47.10
N LEU A 36 35.68 -36.27 -46.21
CA LEU A 36 35.46 -37.72 -46.26
C LEU A 36 34.65 -38.14 -47.50
N ILE A 37 33.64 -37.36 -47.88
CA ILE A 37 32.86 -37.60 -49.12
C ILE A 37 33.78 -37.48 -50.34
N ALA A 38 34.60 -36.42 -50.40
CA ALA A 38 35.57 -36.22 -51.48
C ALA A 38 36.63 -37.33 -51.56
N LEU A 39 37.02 -37.92 -50.42
CA LEU A 39 37.89 -39.10 -50.36
C LEU A 39 37.20 -40.40 -50.81
N SER A 40 35.89 -40.53 -50.59
CA SER A 40 35.12 -41.74 -50.94
C SER A 40 34.77 -41.84 -52.43
N GLU A 41 34.63 -40.71 -53.13
CA GLU A 41 34.36 -40.60 -54.57
C GLU A 41 35.63 -40.77 -55.44
N TYR A 42 36.73 -41.26 -54.85
CA TYR A 42 38.09 -41.25 -55.40
C TYR A 42 38.61 -42.61 -55.99
N PRO A 43 37.87 -43.42 -56.79
CA PRO A 43 38.37 -44.76 -57.15
C PRO A 43 39.16 -44.92 -58.48
N SER A 44 39.58 -43.88 -59.24
CA SER A 44 40.18 -44.13 -60.58
C SER A 44 41.29 -43.18 -61.10
N LEU A 45 42.38 -42.99 -60.35
CA LEU A 45 43.57 -42.24 -60.81
C LEU A 45 44.88 -43.01 -60.53
N SER A 46 45.94 -42.76 -61.31
CA SER A 46 47.29 -43.33 -61.11
C SER A 46 47.90 -42.88 -59.76
N GLU A 47 48.77 -43.70 -59.15
CA GLU A 47 49.38 -43.46 -57.82
C GLU A 47 49.89 -42.01 -57.61
N GLN A 48 50.48 -41.37 -58.63
CA GLN A 48 50.96 -39.99 -58.56
C GLN A 48 49.84 -38.93 -58.54
N GLY A 49 48.76 -39.10 -59.31
CA GLY A 49 47.63 -38.16 -59.34
C GLY A 49 46.80 -38.19 -58.06
N LYS A 50 46.89 -39.29 -57.27
CA LYS A 50 46.25 -39.45 -55.96
C LYS A 50 46.79 -38.53 -54.88
N GLU A 51 48.10 -38.29 -54.88
CA GLU A 51 48.69 -37.41 -53.86
C GLU A 51 48.38 -35.93 -54.11
N GLU A 52 48.35 -35.49 -55.37
CA GLU A 52 48.18 -34.07 -55.70
C GLU A 52 46.76 -33.55 -55.38
N THR A 53 45.73 -34.32 -55.75
CA THR A 53 44.33 -33.98 -55.46
C THR A 53 44.02 -34.04 -53.97
N LEU A 54 44.58 -35.03 -53.26
CA LEU A 54 44.44 -35.16 -51.81
C LEU A 54 45.07 -33.95 -51.08
N ARG A 55 46.27 -33.53 -51.51
CA ARG A 55 46.93 -32.33 -50.99
C ARG A 55 46.10 -31.07 -51.28
N PHE A 56 45.51 -30.97 -52.46
CA PHE A 56 44.63 -29.84 -52.81
C PHE A 56 43.39 -29.76 -51.89
N LEU A 57 42.68 -30.87 -51.70
CA LEU A 57 41.50 -30.94 -50.84
C LEU A 57 41.82 -30.62 -49.36
N LEU A 58 42.93 -31.15 -48.85
CA LEU A 58 43.40 -30.85 -47.49
C LEU A 58 43.74 -29.36 -47.33
N ASN A 59 44.44 -28.78 -48.29
CA ASN A 59 44.80 -27.36 -48.24
C ASN A 59 43.56 -26.46 -48.30
N SER A 60 42.56 -26.77 -49.13
CA SER A 60 41.29 -26.04 -49.17
C SER A 60 40.52 -26.14 -47.85
N PHE A 61 40.48 -27.32 -47.23
CA PHE A 61 39.86 -27.53 -45.92
C PHE A 61 40.56 -26.70 -44.83
N VAL A 62 41.89 -26.77 -44.75
CA VAL A 62 42.68 -26.02 -43.76
C VAL A 62 42.48 -24.51 -43.94
N MET A 63 42.44 -24.02 -45.19
CA MET A 63 42.17 -22.63 -45.49
C MET A 63 40.76 -22.20 -45.03
N GLY A 64 39.74 -23.01 -45.29
CA GLY A 64 38.38 -22.77 -44.81
C GLY A 64 38.28 -22.72 -43.29
N ALA A 65 38.94 -23.65 -42.60
CA ALA A 65 39.00 -23.68 -41.13
C ALA A 65 39.68 -22.43 -40.56
N LEU A 66 40.79 -21.98 -41.17
CA LEU A 66 41.49 -20.75 -40.78
C LEU A 66 40.61 -19.51 -40.94
N LEU A 67 39.85 -19.40 -42.03
CA LEU A 67 38.93 -18.30 -42.26
C LEU A 67 37.82 -18.27 -41.20
N LEU A 68 37.19 -19.41 -40.92
CA LEU A 68 36.16 -19.51 -39.88
C LEU A 68 36.72 -19.17 -38.48
N PHE A 69 37.93 -19.63 -38.19
CA PHE A 69 38.62 -19.31 -36.94
C PHE A 69 38.92 -17.81 -36.81
N GLY A 70 39.37 -17.17 -37.89
CA GLY A 70 39.58 -15.72 -37.94
C GLY A 70 38.30 -14.91 -37.70
N VAL A 71 37.20 -15.30 -38.36
CA VAL A 71 35.87 -14.68 -38.15
C VAL A 71 35.41 -14.88 -36.71
N TRP A 72 35.62 -16.06 -36.14
CA TRP A 72 35.26 -16.33 -34.75
C TRP A 72 36.04 -15.46 -33.76
N ILE A 73 37.36 -15.30 -33.96
CA ILE A 73 38.19 -14.39 -33.15
C ILE A 73 37.66 -12.96 -33.24
N LEU A 74 37.33 -12.48 -34.45
CA LEU A 74 36.83 -11.13 -34.66
C LEU A 74 35.50 -10.89 -33.94
N LEU A 75 34.55 -11.80 -34.09
CA LEU A 75 33.25 -11.72 -33.40
C LEU A 75 33.43 -11.74 -31.88
N ARG A 76 34.34 -12.59 -31.38
CA ARG A 76 34.65 -12.66 -29.95
C ARG A 76 35.31 -11.39 -29.43
N PHE A 77 36.16 -10.77 -30.23
CA PHE A 77 36.79 -9.49 -29.88
C PHE A 77 35.76 -8.35 -29.80
N ILE A 78 34.86 -8.24 -30.80
CA ILE A 78 33.80 -7.23 -30.82
C ILE A 78 32.86 -7.39 -29.61
N THR A 79 32.38 -8.62 -29.38
CA THR A 79 31.47 -8.91 -28.26
C THR A 79 32.11 -8.63 -26.89
N TYR A 80 33.38 -8.97 -26.71
CA TYR A 80 34.11 -8.65 -25.48
C TYR A 80 34.22 -7.14 -25.24
N ARG A 81 34.56 -6.35 -26.27
CA ARG A 81 34.67 -4.89 -26.17
C ARG A 81 33.34 -4.22 -25.84
N LEU A 82 32.27 -4.65 -26.51
CA LEU A 82 30.92 -4.14 -26.25
C LEU A 82 30.47 -4.44 -24.82
N GLN A 83 30.72 -5.66 -24.31
CA GLN A 83 30.33 -6.03 -22.96
C GLN A 83 31.03 -5.17 -21.91
N ASP A 84 32.35 -4.96 -22.04
CA ASP A 84 33.11 -4.13 -21.11
C ASP A 84 32.59 -2.68 -21.08
N GLU A 85 32.28 -2.12 -22.24
CA GLU A 85 31.76 -0.76 -22.34
C GLU A 85 30.35 -0.62 -21.74
N LEU A 86 29.47 -1.58 -21.99
CA LEU A 86 28.14 -1.61 -21.37
C LEU A 86 28.24 -1.69 -19.84
N VAL A 87 29.15 -2.51 -19.31
CA VAL A 87 29.37 -2.60 -17.86
C VAL A 87 29.91 -1.27 -17.30
N LYS A 88 30.77 -0.57 -18.04
CA LYS A 88 31.23 0.76 -17.65
C LYS A 88 30.07 1.77 -17.65
N PHE A 89 29.25 1.79 -18.71
CA PHE A 89 28.08 2.65 -18.79
C PHE A 89 27.11 2.41 -17.63
N LEU A 90 26.78 1.14 -17.33
CA LEU A 90 25.90 0.80 -16.22
C LEU A 90 26.44 1.29 -14.87
N ARG A 91 27.75 1.24 -14.64
CA ARG A 91 28.37 1.81 -13.44
C ARG A 91 28.21 3.32 -13.37
N LEU A 92 28.38 4.03 -14.48
CA LEU A 92 28.17 5.48 -14.55
C LEU A 92 26.70 5.85 -14.34
N PHE A 93 25.78 5.08 -14.95
CA PHE A 93 24.34 5.26 -14.79
C PHE A 93 23.90 5.04 -13.34
N GLN A 94 24.38 3.99 -12.69
CA GLN A 94 24.06 3.73 -11.30
C GLN A 94 24.59 4.84 -10.38
N LYS A 95 25.81 5.33 -10.63
CA LYS A 95 26.37 6.48 -9.90
C LYS A 95 25.51 7.73 -10.08
N ALA A 96 25.11 8.03 -11.31
CA ALA A 96 24.27 9.18 -11.65
C ALA A 96 22.92 9.16 -10.89
N LEU A 97 22.28 7.98 -10.79
CA LEU A 97 21.06 7.81 -9.99
C LEU A 97 21.28 8.05 -8.48
N THR A 98 22.38 7.53 -7.93
CA THR A 98 22.64 7.65 -6.48
C THR A 98 23.15 9.02 -6.04
N GLN A 99 23.94 9.68 -6.89
CA GLN A 99 24.63 10.93 -6.55
C GLN A 99 23.98 12.16 -7.20
N LYS A 100 22.80 11.99 -7.83
CA LYS A 100 22.10 13.04 -8.60
C LYS A 100 23.00 13.72 -9.65
N ALA A 101 24.03 13.05 -10.14
CA ALA A 101 24.99 13.59 -11.09
C ALA A 101 24.62 13.22 -12.54
N ARG A 102 25.10 14.00 -13.53
CA ARG A 102 24.92 13.66 -14.95
C ARG A 102 26.00 12.69 -15.43
N ILE A 103 25.63 11.78 -16.31
CA ILE A 103 26.56 10.91 -17.03
C ILE A 103 27.26 11.74 -18.08
N ASN A 104 28.59 11.80 -18.06
CA ASN A 104 29.36 12.46 -19.11
C ASN A 104 29.45 11.57 -20.35
N PRO A 105 28.82 11.92 -21.49
CA PRO A 105 28.85 11.06 -22.68
C PRO A 105 30.25 10.89 -23.27
N LYS A 106 31.21 11.77 -22.93
CA LYS A 106 32.60 11.65 -23.42
C LYS A 106 33.38 10.51 -22.76
N GLU A 107 32.91 9.97 -21.64
CA GLU A 107 33.56 8.85 -20.94
C GLU A 107 33.29 7.48 -21.59
N VAL A 108 32.37 7.48 -22.55
CA VAL A 108 31.90 6.36 -23.34
C VAL A 108 32.45 6.50 -24.76
N ARG A 109 32.87 5.39 -25.37
CA ARG A 109 33.61 5.39 -26.64
C ARG A 109 32.67 5.25 -27.84
N PHE A 110 31.76 4.28 -27.81
CA PHE A 110 30.80 3.99 -28.88
C PHE A 110 29.72 5.09 -29.03
N LEU A 111 29.32 5.36 -30.26
CA LEU A 111 28.35 6.42 -30.59
C LEU A 111 26.95 6.07 -30.05
N GLU A 112 26.56 4.81 -30.15
CA GLU A 112 25.29 4.27 -29.68
C GLU A 112 25.20 4.40 -28.16
N THR A 113 26.28 4.08 -27.45
CA THR A 113 26.30 4.21 -25.98
C THR A 113 26.34 5.68 -25.54
N LYS A 114 26.86 6.60 -26.36
CA LYS A 114 26.70 8.05 -26.14
C LYS A 114 25.25 8.51 -26.27
N ALA A 115 24.52 7.99 -27.25
CA ALA A 115 23.09 8.28 -27.38
C ALA A 115 22.32 7.79 -26.16
N LEU A 116 22.60 6.57 -25.69
CA LEU A 116 22.03 6.03 -24.44
C LEU A 116 22.39 6.90 -23.22
N ALA A 117 23.60 7.43 -23.13
CA ALA A 117 23.98 8.32 -22.03
C ALA A 117 23.21 9.66 -22.04
N ARG A 118 22.89 10.20 -23.21
CA ARG A 118 22.05 11.40 -23.32
C ARG A 118 20.62 11.12 -22.88
N GLU A 119 20.03 10.03 -23.36
CA GLU A 119 18.66 9.62 -22.98
C GLU A 119 18.57 9.27 -21.49
N ALA A 120 19.59 8.63 -20.94
CA ALA A 120 19.67 8.40 -19.51
C ALA A 120 19.67 9.73 -18.72
N ASN A 121 20.38 10.76 -19.19
CA ASN A 121 20.42 12.05 -18.51
C ASN A 121 19.07 12.79 -18.58
N THR A 122 18.33 12.70 -19.70
CA THR A 122 16.99 13.29 -19.79
C THR A 122 16.05 12.61 -18.82
N LEU A 123 16.05 11.27 -18.78
CA LEU A 123 15.25 10.50 -17.83
C LEU A 123 15.59 10.80 -16.38
N ILE A 124 16.89 10.90 -16.05
CA ILE A 124 17.33 11.26 -14.68
C ILE A 124 16.84 12.65 -14.30
N ALA A 125 16.91 13.63 -15.21
CA ALA A 125 16.43 14.98 -14.95
C ALA A 125 14.90 15.00 -14.74
N THR A 126 14.13 14.33 -15.59
CA THR A 126 12.67 14.23 -15.44
C THR A 126 12.28 13.53 -14.14
N LEU A 127 12.99 12.46 -13.75
CA LEU A 127 12.76 11.79 -12.47
C LEU A 127 13.07 12.69 -11.27
N GLN A 128 14.11 13.52 -11.36
CA GLN A 128 14.45 14.49 -10.31
C GLN A 128 13.35 15.55 -10.19
N GLU A 129 12.94 16.15 -11.30
CA GLU A 129 11.87 17.15 -11.35
C GLU A 129 10.55 16.58 -10.79
N LEU A 130 10.17 15.37 -11.22
CA LEU A 130 8.96 14.73 -10.72
C LEU A 130 9.02 14.41 -9.22
N ASN A 131 10.17 13.97 -8.72
CA ASN A 131 10.34 13.71 -7.29
C ASN A 131 10.24 15.01 -6.48
N GLU A 132 10.87 16.10 -6.93
CA GLU A 132 10.78 17.41 -6.29
C GLU A 132 9.33 17.94 -6.29
N GLU A 133 8.62 17.78 -7.40
CA GLU A 133 7.20 18.14 -7.49
C GLU A 133 6.33 17.29 -6.54
N LEU A 134 6.54 15.97 -6.52
CA LEU A 134 5.80 15.07 -5.64
C LEU A 134 6.09 15.37 -4.16
N GLU A 135 7.34 15.62 -3.79
CA GLU A 135 7.72 16.02 -2.43
C GLU A 135 7.02 17.32 -2.03
N GLY A 136 6.98 18.32 -2.93
CA GLY A 136 6.24 19.57 -2.72
C GLY A 136 4.74 19.35 -2.51
N ARG A 137 4.09 18.55 -3.37
CA ARG A 137 2.66 18.21 -3.24
C ARG A 137 2.35 17.43 -1.97
N VAL A 138 3.23 16.51 -1.58
CA VAL A 138 3.08 15.71 -0.36
C VAL A 138 3.20 16.63 0.86
N GLN A 139 4.15 17.55 0.87
CA GLN A 139 4.30 18.52 1.95
C GLN A 139 3.06 19.42 2.06
N GLU A 140 2.62 20.03 0.95
CA GLU A 140 1.44 20.91 0.93
C GLU A 140 0.19 20.20 1.44
N LYS A 141 -0.07 18.97 0.97
CA LYS A 141 -1.20 18.16 1.44
C LYS A 141 -1.07 17.81 2.91
N THR A 142 0.13 17.49 3.39
CA THR A 142 0.36 17.13 4.79
C THR A 142 0.09 18.32 5.71
N GLU A 143 0.55 19.51 5.34
CA GLU A 143 0.28 20.75 6.08
C GLU A 143 -1.22 21.10 6.07
N SER A 144 -1.88 20.99 4.91
CA SER A 144 -3.32 21.20 4.77
C SER A 144 -4.13 20.23 5.63
N LEU A 145 -3.75 18.95 5.64
CA LEU A 145 -4.39 17.91 6.47
C LEU A 145 -4.21 18.19 7.96
N LYS A 146 -3.01 18.60 8.38
CA LYS A 146 -2.74 18.95 9.77
C LYS A 146 -3.60 20.12 10.24
N LYS A 147 -3.72 21.17 9.41
CA LYS A 147 -4.59 22.31 9.68
C LYS A 147 -6.06 21.90 9.81
N ARG A 148 -6.60 21.15 8.83
CA ARG A 148 -7.99 20.66 8.86
C ARG A 148 -8.28 19.77 10.07
N ASN A 149 -7.32 18.92 10.45
CA ASN A 149 -7.46 18.06 11.62
C ASN A 149 -7.54 18.88 12.91
N GLN A 150 -6.68 19.91 13.03
CA GLN A 150 -6.73 20.84 14.15
C GLN A 150 -8.07 21.59 14.21
N GLU A 151 -8.52 22.16 13.09
CA GLU A 151 -9.82 22.84 12.99
C GLU A 151 -10.98 21.92 13.38
N LEU A 152 -10.98 20.68 12.90
CA LEU A 152 -11.99 19.69 13.25
C LEU A 152 -11.99 19.37 14.74
N LYS A 153 -10.81 19.23 15.34
CA LYS A 153 -10.67 18.98 16.78
C LYS A 153 -11.22 20.15 17.61
N GLU A 154 -10.91 21.38 17.21
CA GLU A 154 -11.45 22.59 17.85
C GLU A 154 -12.97 22.68 17.71
N MET A 155 -13.52 22.32 16.55
CA MET A 155 -14.95 22.28 16.29
C MET A 155 -15.67 21.25 17.17
N VAL A 156 -15.12 20.03 17.28
CA VAL A 156 -15.67 18.98 18.17
C VAL A 156 -15.68 19.46 19.61
N LEU A 157 -14.57 20.01 20.10
CA LEU A 157 -14.50 20.55 21.46
C LEU A 157 -15.48 21.71 21.68
N SER A 158 -15.74 22.52 20.66
CA SER A 158 -16.73 23.59 20.71
C SER A 158 -18.16 23.05 20.79
N GLN A 159 -18.48 22.04 19.98
CA GLN A 159 -19.76 21.35 19.99
C GLN A 159 -20.04 20.71 21.35
N ASP A 160 -19.04 20.05 21.94
CA ASP A 160 -19.14 19.46 23.28
C ASP A 160 -19.48 20.50 24.35
N ARG A 161 -18.78 21.65 24.32
CA ARG A 161 -19.04 22.75 25.26
C ARG A 161 -20.44 23.34 25.07
N PHE A 162 -20.84 23.53 23.81
CA PHE A 162 -22.18 24.04 23.49
C PHE A 162 -23.27 23.11 24.03
N LEU A 163 -23.16 21.81 23.78
CA LEU A 163 -24.14 20.84 24.25
C LEU A 163 -24.19 20.79 25.79
N LYS A 164 -23.04 20.80 26.46
CA LYS A 164 -22.96 20.84 27.93
C LYS A 164 -23.66 22.07 28.51
N ASN A 165 -23.47 23.24 27.91
CA ASN A 165 -24.11 24.48 28.35
C ASN A 165 -25.62 24.43 28.11
N ALA A 166 -26.06 24.01 26.92
CA ALA A 166 -27.49 23.90 26.59
C ALA A 166 -28.25 22.99 27.58
N ILE A 167 -27.65 21.87 27.98
CA ILE A 167 -28.21 20.96 28.99
C ILE A 167 -28.40 21.66 30.34
N HIS A 168 -27.38 22.37 30.82
CA HIS A 168 -27.47 23.13 32.07
C HIS A 168 -28.55 24.21 32.00
N ASP A 169 -28.65 24.90 30.87
CA ASP A 169 -29.61 25.98 30.65
C ASP A 169 -31.05 25.45 30.52
N ILE A 170 -31.24 24.18 30.13
CA ILE A 170 -32.54 23.48 30.17
C ILE A 170 -32.90 23.05 31.61
N TYR A 171 -31.92 22.61 32.40
CA TYR A 171 -32.16 22.13 33.77
C TYR A 171 -32.74 23.21 34.68
N THR A 172 -32.24 24.44 34.56
CA THR A 172 -32.65 25.58 35.39
C THR A 172 -34.15 25.89 35.30
N PRO A 173 -34.73 26.18 34.11
CA PRO A 173 -36.17 26.42 33.98
C PRO A 173 -37.00 25.18 34.30
N LEU A 174 -36.50 23.98 34.02
CA LEU A 174 -37.19 22.74 34.37
C LEU A 174 -37.34 22.58 35.89
N SER A 175 -36.30 22.89 36.65
CA SER A 175 -36.34 22.88 38.12
C SER A 175 -37.35 23.89 38.67
N VAL A 176 -37.46 25.06 38.03
CA VAL A 176 -38.47 26.07 38.36
C VAL A 176 -39.88 25.56 38.05
N ILE A 177 -40.09 24.87 36.92
CA ILE A 177 -41.38 24.26 36.57
C ILE A 177 -41.79 23.26 37.65
N TYR A 178 -40.91 22.32 38.02
CA TYR A 178 -41.18 21.35 39.09
C TYR A 178 -41.54 22.02 40.41
N ALA A 179 -40.71 22.97 40.87
CA ALA A 179 -40.98 23.66 42.15
C ALA A 179 -42.34 24.37 42.15
N ASN A 180 -42.75 24.97 41.02
CA ASN A 180 -44.04 25.63 40.91
C ASN A 180 -45.19 24.64 40.77
N THR A 181 -45.02 23.50 40.08
CA THR A 181 -46.06 22.47 39.99
C THR A 181 -46.32 21.87 41.36
N ASP A 182 -45.27 21.53 42.10
CA ASP A 182 -45.37 20.96 43.46
C ASP A 182 -46.06 21.94 44.42
N LEU A 183 -45.67 23.23 44.37
CA LEU A 183 -46.29 24.28 45.19
C LEU A 183 -47.77 24.50 44.85
N LEU A 184 -48.16 24.37 43.58
CA LEU A 184 -49.54 24.49 43.15
C LEU A 184 -50.35 23.29 43.62
N GLU A 185 -49.81 22.08 43.50
CA GLU A 185 -50.49 20.86 43.95
C GLU A 185 -50.85 20.95 45.44
N LEU A 186 -49.92 21.44 46.27
CA LEU A 186 -50.15 21.68 47.70
C LEU A 186 -51.25 22.72 47.99
N LYS A 187 -51.49 23.68 47.09
CA LYS A 187 -52.45 24.78 47.29
C LYS A 187 -53.85 24.49 46.77
N ILE A 188 -53.94 23.90 45.58
CA ILE A 188 -55.22 23.69 44.86
C ILE A 188 -55.65 22.22 44.85
N GLY A 189 -54.79 21.29 45.29
CA GLY A 189 -55.07 19.86 45.29
C GLY A 189 -55.09 19.27 43.88
N ASP A 190 -55.85 18.18 43.73
CA ASP A 190 -55.93 17.42 42.48
C ASP A 190 -56.47 18.27 41.31
N ASN A 191 -55.64 18.50 40.29
CA ASN A 191 -56.00 19.29 39.13
C ASN A 191 -55.53 18.60 37.83
N PRO A 192 -56.45 18.23 36.92
CA PRO A 192 -56.10 17.55 35.67
C PRO A 192 -55.16 18.33 34.74
N HIS A 193 -55.14 19.66 34.82
CA HIS A 193 -54.20 20.48 34.05
C HIS A 193 -52.81 20.47 34.67
N LEU A 194 -52.72 20.42 36.01
CA LEU A 194 -51.45 20.33 36.71
C LEU A 194 -50.75 19.00 36.43
N HIS A 195 -51.50 17.88 36.48
CA HIS A 195 -51.01 16.55 36.08
C HIS A 195 -50.48 16.51 34.65
N LYS A 196 -51.10 17.22 33.73
CA LYS A 196 -50.61 17.33 32.34
C LYS A 196 -49.31 18.11 32.23
N ILE A 197 -49.18 19.20 32.98
CA ILE A 197 -47.95 20.01 33.03
C ILE A 197 -46.82 19.18 33.65
N GLU A 198 -47.10 18.47 34.73
CA GLU A 198 -46.15 17.61 35.41
C GLU A 198 -45.69 16.44 34.52
N ALA A 199 -46.62 15.76 33.85
CA ALA A 199 -46.29 14.70 32.88
C ALA A 199 -45.41 15.24 31.73
N ALA A 200 -45.67 16.44 31.24
CA ALA A 200 -44.83 17.09 30.23
C ALA A 200 -43.43 17.46 30.76
N ALA A 201 -43.35 17.96 32.00
CA ALA A 201 -42.08 18.24 32.67
C ALA A 201 -41.26 16.97 32.93
N LYS A 202 -41.90 15.87 33.37
CA LYS A 202 -41.31 14.52 33.50
C LYS A 202 -40.76 14.02 32.18
N SER A 203 -41.49 14.21 31.08
CA SER A 203 -41.01 13.88 29.74
C SER A 203 -39.77 14.69 29.33
N LEU A 204 -39.79 16.01 29.55
CA LEU A 204 -38.62 16.88 29.30
C LEU A 204 -37.41 16.51 30.16
N HIS A 205 -37.63 16.13 31.42
CA HIS A 205 -36.59 15.67 32.32
C HIS A 205 -35.93 14.38 31.84
N ASN A 206 -36.70 13.43 31.32
CA ASN A 206 -36.15 12.20 30.75
C ASN A 206 -35.26 12.51 29.54
N ILE A 207 -35.71 13.38 28.62
CA ILE A 207 -34.91 13.82 27.46
C ILE A 207 -33.61 14.50 27.92
N TYR A 208 -33.70 15.37 28.93
CA TYR A 208 -32.53 15.98 29.55
C TYR A 208 -31.56 14.93 30.12
N SER A 209 -32.06 13.96 30.87
CA SER A 209 -31.27 12.91 31.50
C SER A 209 -30.55 12.06 30.46
N ASP A 210 -31.25 11.67 29.40
CA ASP A 210 -30.70 10.91 28.28
C ASP A 210 -29.58 11.67 27.57
N LEU A 211 -29.78 12.96 27.30
CA LEU A 211 -28.78 13.80 26.65
C LEU A 211 -27.55 14.03 27.55
N SER A 212 -27.77 14.26 28.84
CA SER A 212 -26.73 14.39 29.86
C SER A 212 -25.91 13.10 29.99
N TYR A 213 -26.58 11.95 29.94
CA TYR A 213 -25.94 10.64 29.94
C TYR A 213 -25.08 10.41 28.69
N LEU A 214 -25.59 10.70 27.49
CA LEU A 214 -24.85 10.50 26.24
C LEU A 214 -23.52 11.29 26.22
N ILE A 215 -23.52 12.52 26.74
CA ILE A 215 -22.31 13.35 26.80
C ILE A 215 -21.32 12.87 27.87
N LYS A 216 -21.81 12.31 28.98
CA LYS A 216 -20.96 11.82 30.08
C LYS A 216 -20.43 10.40 29.87
N LYS A 217 -21.18 9.53 29.18
CA LYS A 217 -20.87 8.10 29.01
C LYS A 217 -19.49 7.84 28.40
N GLU A 218 -19.00 8.70 27.52
CA GLU A 218 -17.67 8.55 26.93
C GLU A 218 -16.52 8.87 27.89
N ARG A 219 -16.80 9.44 29.09
CA ARG A 219 -15.80 10.04 29.98
C ARG A 219 -15.75 9.46 31.38
N GLU A 220 -16.76 8.71 31.81
CA GLU A 220 -16.85 8.20 33.19
C GLU A 220 -16.77 6.66 33.26
N SER A 221 -15.95 6.15 34.18
CA SER A 221 -15.95 4.73 34.54
C SER A 221 -17.14 4.47 35.47
N PHE A 222 -18.07 3.62 35.03
CA PHE A 222 -19.18 3.18 35.87
C PHE A 222 -18.65 2.44 37.11
N VAL A 223 -19.01 2.92 38.30
CA VAL A 223 -18.73 2.22 39.56
C VAL A 223 -19.73 1.08 39.66
N LYS A 224 -19.24 -0.17 39.77
CA LYS A 224 -20.10 -1.33 39.96
C LYS A 224 -20.56 -1.37 41.41
N GLU A 225 -21.86 -1.39 41.64
CA GLU A 225 -22.48 -1.51 42.96
C GLU A 225 -23.52 -2.64 43.00
N ARG A 226 -23.86 -3.10 44.22
CA ARG A 226 -24.91 -4.10 44.41
C ARG A 226 -26.27 -3.41 44.38
N VAL A 227 -27.16 -3.86 43.51
CA VAL A 227 -28.53 -3.33 43.37
C VAL A 227 -29.53 -4.44 43.68
N ASP A 228 -30.50 -4.15 44.55
CA ASP A 228 -31.68 -4.99 44.75
C ASP A 228 -32.66 -4.76 43.59
N LEU A 229 -32.80 -5.76 42.72
CA LEU A 229 -33.70 -5.68 41.56
C LEU A 229 -35.18 -5.62 41.94
N CYS A 230 -35.58 -6.25 43.04
CA CYS A 230 -36.97 -6.22 43.48
C CYS A 230 -37.34 -4.81 43.95
N GLU A 231 -36.46 -4.15 44.71
CA GLU A 231 -36.64 -2.75 45.12
C GLU A 231 -36.61 -1.81 43.92
N PHE A 232 -35.62 -1.99 43.03
CA PHE A 232 -35.47 -1.18 41.84
C PHE A 232 -36.71 -1.25 40.92
N ILE A 233 -37.18 -2.46 40.61
CA ILE A 233 -38.34 -2.64 39.73
C ILE A 233 -39.61 -2.05 40.37
N ARG A 234 -39.82 -2.22 41.68
CA ARG A 234 -40.95 -1.58 42.38
C ARG A 234 -40.90 -0.06 42.25
N ALA A 235 -39.75 0.55 42.50
CA ALA A 235 -39.57 1.99 42.36
C ALA A 235 -39.86 2.48 40.91
N ARG A 236 -39.51 1.69 39.89
CA ARG A 236 -39.84 2.02 38.49
C ARG A 236 -41.32 1.87 38.18
N VAL A 237 -41.99 0.84 38.68
CA VAL A 237 -43.45 0.66 38.50
C VAL A 237 -44.21 1.81 39.14
N ASP A 238 -43.80 2.24 40.33
CA ASP A 238 -44.39 3.38 41.03
C ASP A 238 -44.17 4.69 40.26
N TYR A 239 -42.96 4.92 39.74
CA TYR A 239 -42.65 6.07 38.89
C TYR A 239 -43.57 6.19 37.67
N PHE A 240 -43.93 5.07 37.03
CA PHE A 240 -44.78 5.06 35.84
C PHE A 240 -46.29 4.98 36.14
N ARG A 241 -46.68 4.85 37.41
CA ARG A 241 -48.08 4.63 37.80
C ARG A 241 -49.01 5.75 37.34
N GLU A 242 -48.62 7.00 37.57
CA GLU A 242 -49.41 8.18 37.15
C GLU A 242 -49.60 8.24 35.63
N ILE A 243 -48.57 7.86 34.87
CA ILE A 243 -48.64 7.82 33.40
C ILE A 243 -49.59 6.70 32.95
N ALA A 244 -49.56 5.55 33.61
CA ALA A 244 -50.45 4.44 33.32
C ALA A 244 -51.91 4.80 33.66
N GLU A 245 -52.16 5.39 34.83
CA GLU A 245 -53.49 5.84 35.24
C GLU A 245 -54.05 6.90 34.28
N GLY A 246 -53.22 7.88 33.88
CA GLY A 246 -53.57 8.88 32.87
C GLY A 246 -53.95 8.30 31.50
N ASN A 247 -53.44 7.10 31.17
CA ASN A 247 -53.74 6.38 29.93
C ASN A 247 -54.71 5.20 30.12
N ARG A 248 -55.28 5.02 31.32
CA ARG A 248 -56.16 3.89 31.69
C ARG A 248 -55.49 2.51 31.50
N LEU A 249 -54.19 2.44 31.74
CA LEU A 249 -53.37 1.24 31.74
C LEU A 249 -53.15 0.76 33.18
N THR A 250 -52.96 -0.55 33.37
CA THR A 250 -52.69 -1.17 34.68
C THR A 250 -51.43 -2.01 34.61
N PHE A 251 -50.63 -1.97 35.68
CA PHE A 251 -49.44 -2.82 35.83
C PHE A 251 -49.78 -4.07 36.64
N SER A 252 -49.37 -5.24 36.15
CA SER A 252 -49.26 -6.46 36.95
C SER A 252 -47.78 -6.69 37.24
N LEU A 253 -47.40 -6.77 38.51
CA LEU A 253 -46.01 -6.98 38.92
C LEU A 253 -45.88 -8.31 39.67
N GLU A 254 -45.21 -9.27 39.04
CA GLU A 254 -44.82 -10.54 39.65
C GLU A 254 -43.31 -10.55 39.84
N LEU A 255 -42.85 -10.65 41.08
CA LEU A 255 -41.44 -10.69 41.44
C LEU A 255 -41.14 -12.01 42.15
N GLU A 256 -40.42 -12.91 41.50
CA GLU A 256 -39.80 -14.06 42.15
C GLU A 256 -38.48 -13.60 42.79
N GLY A 257 -38.34 -13.80 44.11
CA GLY A 257 -37.21 -13.27 44.87
C GLY A 257 -35.87 -13.84 44.39
N GLY A 258 -35.09 -13.01 43.70
CA GLY A 258 -33.76 -13.36 43.22
C GLY A 258 -32.82 -12.15 43.30
N ASN A 259 -31.85 -12.22 44.23
CA ASN A 259 -30.72 -11.30 44.24
C ASN A 259 -29.83 -11.59 43.02
N LEU A 260 -29.87 -10.76 41.99
CA LEU A 260 -29.03 -10.92 40.81
C LEU A 260 -27.70 -10.19 41.02
N HIS A 261 -26.59 -10.91 40.91
CA HIS A 261 -25.25 -10.36 40.97
C HIS A 261 -24.74 -10.07 39.54
N LEU A 262 -24.60 -8.79 39.17
CA LEU A 262 -23.93 -8.38 37.92
C LEU A 262 -22.45 -8.07 38.23
N PHE A 263 -21.55 -8.90 37.71
CA PHE A 263 -20.10 -8.83 37.94
C PHE A 263 -19.36 -7.82 37.05
#